data_AF-A0A936YXL1-F1
#
_entry.id   AF-A0A936YXL1-F1
#
_cell.length_a   1.000
_cell.length_b   1.000
_cell.length_c   1.000
_cell.angle_alpha   90.00
_cell.angle_beta   90.00
_cell.angle_gamma   90.00
#
_symmetry.space_group_name_H-M   'P 1'
#
loop_
_entity.id
_entity.type
_entity.pdbx_description
1 polymer ?
#
loop_
_entity_poly.entity_id
_entity_poly.type
_entity_poly.pdbx_seq_one_letter_code
_entity_poly.pdbx_strand_id
1 'polypeptide(L)'
;MAKPASTPPRKTTSLEQSWNAADPIPVPDAEHQDGDTAWALWNEVSAQHEARFAPTAPMTVPATAPGALAPEARAWAMTQPAAGRAPLRPAAPRAQSPFTLESAMLVARKNNRVCPRPVRWAEVSAMLPPRKTARGQQKPPAPVIGAAWNVTPPLTKRLHFREQIEWAESAGILEAVIAFMQSMREDEWLHMGEE
;
A
#
# COMPACT_ATOMS: atom_id res chain seq x y z
N MET A 1 -29.48 58.91 -0.33
CA MET A 1 -29.49 57.90 0.74
C MET A 1 -28.53 56.78 0.35
N ALA A 2 -27.33 56.75 0.94
CA ALA A 2 -26.30 55.77 0.63
C ALA A 2 -26.47 54.50 1.50
N LYS A 3 -26.43 53.31 0.89
CA LYS A 3 -26.46 52.02 1.60
C LYS A 3 -25.03 51.67 2.06
N PRO A 4 -24.80 51.23 3.32
CA PRO A 4 -23.46 50.81 3.74
C PRO A 4 -23.11 49.44 3.13
N ALA A 5 -21.87 49.33 2.63
CA ALA A 5 -21.30 48.09 2.14
C ALA A 5 -21.07 47.11 3.31
N SER A 6 -21.60 45.89 3.17
CA SER A 6 -21.37 44.79 4.10
C SER A 6 -20.02 44.15 3.79
N THR A 7 -19.05 44.30 4.68
CA THR A 7 -17.76 43.60 4.62
C THR A 7 -17.98 42.13 5.05
N PRO A 8 -17.50 41.13 4.29
CA PRO A 8 -17.62 39.73 4.70
C PRO A 8 -16.70 39.42 5.90
N PRO A 9 -17.11 38.52 6.81
CA PRO A 9 -16.32 38.16 7.97
C PRO A 9 -15.05 37.41 7.59
N ARG A 10 -13.94 37.79 8.23
CA ARG A 10 -12.61 37.21 8.08
C ARG A 10 -12.63 35.78 8.65
N LYS A 11 -12.42 34.77 7.81
CA LYS A 11 -12.36 33.35 8.24
C LYS A 11 -11.12 33.14 9.11
N THR A 12 -11.31 32.82 10.39
CA THR A 12 -10.24 32.43 11.30
C THR A 12 -9.94 30.94 11.09
N THR A 13 -8.80 30.64 10.48
CA THR A 13 -8.17 29.31 10.53
C THR A 13 -7.61 29.10 11.92
N SER A 14 -8.42 28.63 12.87
CA SER A 14 -7.95 28.23 14.18
C SER A 14 -8.21 26.74 14.39
N LEU A 15 -7.15 25.94 14.23
CA LEU A 15 -7.12 24.50 14.49
C LEU A 15 -7.30 24.15 15.99
N GLU A 16 -7.46 25.15 16.87
CA GLU A 16 -7.63 24.98 18.32
C GLU A 16 -9.09 25.02 18.80
N GLN A 17 -10.06 25.25 17.91
CA GLN A 17 -11.48 25.28 18.31
C GLN A 17 -12.07 23.88 18.45
N SER A 18 -12.65 23.60 19.62
CA SER A 18 -13.37 22.38 19.91
C SER A 18 -14.66 22.30 19.09
N TRP A 19 -14.78 21.23 18.30
CA TRP A 19 -15.87 20.99 17.37
C TRP A 19 -17.23 20.85 18.07
N ASN A 20 -18.22 21.70 17.75
CA ASN A 20 -19.61 21.53 18.21
C ASN A 20 -20.47 20.87 17.14
N ALA A 21 -21.49 20.10 17.55
CA ALA A 21 -22.36 19.35 16.63
C ALA A 21 -23.21 20.22 15.68
N ALA A 22 -23.27 21.53 15.92
CA ALA A 22 -23.95 22.50 15.05
C ALA A 22 -22.96 23.23 14.10
N ASP A 23 -21.66 22.98 14.20
CA ASP A 23 -20.67 23.62 13.33
C ASP A 23 -20.67 22.96 11.94
N PRO A 24 -20.66 23.77 10.86
CA PRO A 24 -20.62 23.24 9.51
C PRO A 24 -19.26 22.59 9.26
N ILE A 25 -19.25 21.29 8.92
CA ILE A 25 -18.05 20.53 8.55
C ILE A 25 -17.18 21.39 7.64
N PRO A 26 -15.91 21.70 7.99
CA PRO A 26 -15.05 22.47 7.12
C PRO A 26 -14.90 21.67 5.84
N VAL A 27 -15.51 22.16 4.77
CA VAL A 27 -15.22 21.69 3.43
C VAL A 27 -13.81 22.19 3.16
N PRO A 28 -12.79 21.31 3.07
CA PRO A 28 -11.48 21.77 2.67
C PRO A 28 -11.65 22.43 1.30
N ASP A 29 -11.23 23.70 1.18
CA ASP A 29 -11.09 24.33 -0.13
C ASP A 29 -10.10 23.46 -0.90
N ALA A 30 -10.60 22.66 -1.83
CA ALA A 30 -9.79 21.89 -2.73
C ALA A 30 -9.18 22.86 -3.72
N GLU A 31 -8.04 23.44 -3.34
CA GLU A 31 -7.20 24.19 -4.27
C GLU A 31 -6.73 23.22 -5.35
N HIS A 32 -7.35 23.30 -6.52
CA HIS A 32 -6.85 22.66 -7.72
C HIS A 32 -5.53 23.34 -8.09
N GLN A 33 -4.42 22.81 -7.58
CA GLN A 33 -3.10 23.19 -8.08
C GLN A 33 -3.01 22.79 -9.55
N ASP A 34 -2.52 23.73 -10.38
CA ASP A 34 -2.40 23.55 -11.82
C ASP A 34 -1.57 22.30 -12.13
N GLY A 35 -2.01 21.48 -13.09
CA GLY A 35 -1.38 20.19 -13.40
C GLY A 35 0.10 20.30 -13.77
N ASP A 36 0.50 21.45 -14.32
CA ASP A 36 1.89 21.77 -14.66
C ASP A 36 2.78 21.93 -13.40
N THR A 37 2.20 22.36 -12.28
CA THR A 37 2.91 22.54 -11.00
C THR A 37 3.31 21.20 -10.40
N ALA A 38 2.44 20.19 -10.50
CA ALA A 38 2.72 18.84 -10.02
C ALA A 38 3.85 18.17 -10.83
N TRP A 39 3.90 18.41 -12.14
CA TRP A 39 4.95 17.88 -13.01
C TRP A 39 6.30 18.57 -12.76
N ALA A 40 6.30 19.88 -12.52
CA ALA A 40 7.50 20.62 -12.16
C ALA A 40 8.10 20.12 -10.83
N LEU A 41 7.24 19.87 -9.83
CA LEU A 41 7.66 19.37 -8.52
C LEU A 41 8.22 17.95 -8.60
N TRP A 42 7.64 17.10 -9.45
CA TRP A 42 8.18 15.76 -9.74
C TRP A 42 9.56 15.82 -10.43
N ASN A 43 9.75 16.71 -11.40
CA ASN A 43 11.03 16.94 -12.05
C ASN A 43 12.10 17.40 -11.06
N GLU A 44 11.75 18.32 -10.17
CA GLU A 44 12.68 18.84 -9.16
C GLU A 44 13.12 17.72 -8.20
N VAL A 45 12.18 16.92 -7.69
CA VAL A 45 12.49 15.78 -6.81
C VAL A 45 13.35 14.74 -7.54
N SER A 46 13.07 14.47 -8.81
CA SER A 46 13.84 13.54 -9.63
C SER A 46 15.27 14.04 -9.86
N ALA A 47 15.44 15.33 -10.18
CA ALA A 47 16.74 15.96 -10.36
C ALA A 47 17.55 15.99 -9.04
N GLN A 48 16.90 16.20 -7.89
CA GLN A 48 17.55 16.06 -6.59
C GLN A 48 18.02 14.62 -6.34
N HIS A 49 17.24 13.63 -6.80
CA HIS A 49 17.60 12.22 -6.69
C HIS A 49 18.78 11.87 -7.60
N GLU A 50 18.79 12.39 -8.83
CA GLU A 50 19.90 12.22 -9.79
C GLU A 50 21.17 12.92 -9.32
N ALA A 51 21.08 14.12 -8.73
CA ALA A 51 22.23 14.85 -8.20
C ALA A 51 22.93 14.12 -7.03
N ARG A 52 22.21 13.28 -6.27
CA ARG A 52 22.82 12.41 -5.24
C ARG A 52 23.72 11.34 -5.84
N PHE A 53 23.47 10.94 -7.08
CA PHE A 53 24.38 10.12 -7.85
C PHE A 53 25.33 11.06 -8.59
N ALA A 54 26.30 11.62 -7.86
CA ALA A 54 27.41 12.31 -8.52
C ALA A 54 27.96 11.38 -9.62
N PRO A 55 28.32 11.90 -10.82
CA PRO A 55 29.02 11.09 -11.81
C PRO A 55 30.21 10.48 -11.08
N THR A 56 30.26 9.15 -11.02
CA THR A 56 31.34 8.40 -10.39
C THR A 56 32.60 8.66 -11.21
N ALA A 57 33.19 9.83 -11.02
CA ALA A 57 34.48 10.16 -11.58
C ALA A 57 35.46 9.22 -10.88
N PRO A 58 36.15 8.35 -11.63
CA PRO A 58 37.18 7.51 -11.02
C PRO A 58 38.18 8.44 -10.34
N MET A 59 38.46 8.22 -9.06
CA MET A 59 39.44 9.01 -8.31
C MET A 59 40.79 8.93 -9.04
N THR A 60 41.12 9.96 -9.81
CA THR A 60 42.48 10.15 -10.32
C THR A 60 43.31 10.65 -9.15
N VAL A 61 43.96 9.72 -8.46
CA VAL A 61 44.97 10.05 -7.45
C VAL A 61 46.12 10.78 -8.15
N PRO A 62 46.46 12.02 -7.74
CA PRO A 62 47.53 12.79 -8.38
C PRO A 62 48.85 12.02 -8.33
N ALA A 63 49.57 12.01 -9.45
CA ALA A 63 50.78 11.20 -9.67
C ALA A 63 52.00 11.62 -8.84
N THR A 64 51.86 12.59 -7.94
CA THR A 64 52.97 13.22 -7.19
C THR A 64 52.98 12.89 -5.70
N ALA A 65 52.12 11.98 -5.22
CA ALA A 65 52.23 11.46 -3.85
C ALA A 65 53.44 10.51 -3.72
N PRO A 66 54.29 10.63 -2.67
CA PRO A 66 55.41 9.73 -2.47
C PRO A 66 54.87 8.31 -2.18
N GLY A 67 55.14 7.37 -3.09
CA GLY A 67 54.58 6.01 -3.09
C GLY A 67 53.56 5.72 -4.20
N ALA A 68 53.34 6.64 -5.14
CA ALA A 68 52.48 6.40 -6.30
C ALA A 68 53.05 5.28 -7.20
N LEU A 69 52.35 4.15 -7.24
CA LEU A 69 52.61 3.06 -8.19
C LEU A 69 52.45 3.56 -9.64
N ALA A 70 53.32 3.05 -10.53
CA ALA A 70 53.26 3.29 -11.97
C ALA A 70 51.85 3.01 -12.53
N PRO A 71 51.40 3.73 -13.58
CA PRO A 71 50.03 3.62 -14.11
C PRO A 71 49.65 2.19 -14.50
N GLU A 72 50.59 1.37 -14.96
CA GLU A 72 50.34 -0.04 -15.27
C GLU A 72 50.07 -0.89 -14.02
N ALA A 73 50.75 -0.63 -12.90
CA ALA A 73 50.54 -1.36 -11.65
C ALA A 73 49.19 -1.04 -11.00
N ARG A 74 48.58 0.11 -11.31
CA ARG A 74 47.23 0.47 -10.86
C ARG A 74 46.14 -0.36 -11.54
N ALA A 75 46.35 -0.81 -12.77
CA ALA A 75 45.37 -1.62 -13.51
C ALA A 75 45.25 -3.05 -12.95
N TRP A 76 46.26 -3.52 -12.21
CA TRP A 76 46.32 -4.86 -11.62
C TRP A 76 46.27 -4.86 -10.08
N ALA A 77 46.05 -3.70 -9.46
CA ALA A 77 45.96 -3.61 -8.01
C ALA A 77 44.69 -4.34 -7.53
N MET A 78 44.86 -5.37 -6.70
CA MET A 78 43.74 -6.05 -6.05
C MET A 78 42.89 -5.02 -5.31
N THR A 79 41.64 -4.87 -5.75
CA THR A 79 40.63 -4.02 -5.11
C THR A 79 40.38 -4.53 -3.71
N GLN A 80 41.00 -3.88 -2.71
CA GLN A 80 40.63 -4.11 -1.32
C GLN A 80 39.32 -3.36 -1.04
N PRO A 81 38.23 -4.05 -0.66
CA PRO A 81 37.02 -3.37 -0.24
C PRO A 81 37.36 -2.52 0.99
N ALA A 82 36.97 -1.25 0.96
CA ALA A 82 37.18 -0.31 2.04
C ALA A 82 36.66 -0.91 3.36
N ALA A 83 37.56 -1.15 4.32
CA ALA A 83 37.23 -1.57 5.69
C ALA A 83 36.61 -0.41 6.50
N GLY A 84 35.64 0.29 5.90
CA GLY A 84 34.83 1.29 6.54
C GLY A 84 33.74 0.62 7.36
N ARG A 85 33.74 0.91 8.66
CA ARG A 85 32.71 0.60 9.67
C ARG A 85 31.35 0.31 9.02
N ALA A 86 30.96 -0.96 9.02
CA ALA A 86 29.70 -1.40 8.45
C ALA A 86 28.54 -0.58 9.06
N PRO A 87 27.61 -0.04 8.26
CA PRO A 87 26.39 0.52 8.80
C PRO A 87 25.71 -0.55 9.64
N LEU A 88 25.23 -0.17 10.83
CA LEU A 88 24.45 -1.03 11.71
C LEU A 88 23.38 -1.72 10.86
N ARG A 89 23.53 -3.03 10.69
CA ARG A 89 22.58 -3.86 9.95
C ARG A 89 21.21 -3.59 10.57
N PRO A 90 20.22 -3.06 9.83
CA PRO A 90 18.88 -2.94 10.36
C PRO A 90 18.44 -4.32 10.86
N ALA A 91 17.84 -4.35 12.05
CA ALA A 91 17.42 -5.57 12.71
C ALA A 91 16.78 -6.52 11.69
N ALA A 92 17.25 -7.78 11.66
CA ALA A 92 16.76 -8.77 10.70
C ALA A 92 15.22 -8.73 10.72
N PRO A 93 14.56 -8.62 9.55
CA PRO A 93 13.11 -8.61 9.51
C PRO A 93 12.64 -9.85 10.24
N ARG A 94 11.78 -9.67 11.26
CA ARG A 94 11.06 -10.77 11.91
C ARG A 94 10.57 -11.67 10.78
N ALA A 95 10.93 -12.95 10.81
CA ALA A 95 10.55 -13.92 9.79
C ALA A 95 9.04 -13.78 9.56
N GLN A 96 8.67 -13.10 8.46
CA GLN A 96 7.27 -12.86 8.15
C GLN A 96 6.71 -14.23 7.82
N SER A 97 5.59 -14.58 8.46
CA SER A 97 4.93 -15.84 8.15
C SER A 97 4.63 -15.82 6.64
N PRO A 98 4.88 -16.91 5.90
CA PRO A 98 4.63 -16.94 4.44
C PRO A 98 3.16 -16.69 4.08
N PHE A 99 2.27 -16.79 5.08
CA PHE A 99 0.84 -16.54 5.00
C PHE A 99 0.52 -15.13 5.52
N THR A 100 0.79 -14.11 4.70
CA THR A 100 0.36 -12.73 4.94
C THR A 100 -0.94 -12.41 4.20
N LEU A 101 -1.66 -11.35 4.60
CA LEU A 101 -2.80 -10.83 3.84
C LEU A 101 -2.45 -10.60 2.36
N GLU A 102 -1.26 -10.07 2.08
CA GLU A 102 -0.80 -9.81 0.72
C GLU A 102 -0.70 -11.12 -0.09
N SER A 103 -0.14 -12.18 0.49
CA SER A 103 -0.08 -13.51 -0.10
C SER A 103 -1.49 -14.04 -0.45
N ALA A 104 -2.45 -13.92 0.48
CA ALA A 104 -3.84 -14.29 0.23
C ALA A 104 -4.47 -13.48 -0.92
N MET A 105 -4.22 -12.17 -0.94
CA MET A 105 -4.72 -11.28 -1.99
C MET A 105 -4.10 -11.56 -3.36
N LEU A 106 -2.83 -11.98 -3.42
CA LEU A 106 -2.19 -12.42 -4.66
C LEU A 106 -2.84 -13.69 -5.22
N VAL A 107 -3.14 -14.67 -4.37
CA VAL A 107 -3.88 -15.89 -4.77
C VAL A 107 -5.29 -15.55 -5.26
N ALA A 108 -5.99 -14.65 -4.55
CA ALA A 108 -7.34 -14.22 -4.89
C ALA A 108 -7.44 -13.41 -6.19
N ARG A 109 -6.36 -12.74 -6.62
CA ARG A 109 -6.32 -11.91 -7.84
C ARG A 109 -5.61 -12.57 -9.02
N LYS A 110 -5.02 -13.74 -8.81
CA LYS A 110 -4.37 -14.52 -9.87
C LYS A 110 -5.32 -14.70 -11.04
N ASN A 111 -4.83 -14.66 -12.28
CA ASN A 111 -5.63 -14.91 -13.48
C ASN A 111 -6.88 -14.01 -13.61
N ASN A 112 -6.84 -12.77 -13.13
CA ASN A 112 -7.99 -11.83 -13.14
C ASN A 112 -9.23 -12.31 -12.35
N ARG A 113 -9.02 -13.17 -11.36
CA ARG A 113 -10.07 -13.59 -10.41
C ARG A 113 -10.62 -12.38 -9.65
N VAL A 114 -11.92 -12.45 -9.33
CA VAL A 114 -12.67 -11.42 -8.59
C VAL A 114 -12.98 -11.94 -7.19
N CYS A 115 -13.67 -13.07 -7.13
CA CYS A 115 -14.11 -13.76 -5.92
C CYS A 115 -14.49 -15.21 -6.28
N PRO A 116 -14.61 -16.13 -5.32
CA PRO A 116 -15.12 -17.48 -5.57
C PRO A 116 -16.60 -17.45 -5.98
N ARG A 117 -17.07 -18.46 -6.71
CA ARG A 117 -18.51 -18.64 -7.01
C ARG A 117 -19.31 -18.84 -5.71
N PRO A 118 -20.63 -18.56 -5.70
CA PRO A 118 -21.44 -18.52 -4.48
C PRO A 118 -21.36 -19.76 -3.58
N VAL A 119 -21.29 -20.97 -4.18
CA VAL A 119 -21.19 -22.23 -3.44
C VAL A 119 -19.88 -22.29 -2.63
N ARG A 120 -18.74 -22.04 -3.29
CA ARG A 120 -17.43 -22.04 -2.63
C ARG A 120 -17.24 -20.85 -1.71
N TRP A 121 -17.82 -19.70 -2.03
CA TRP A 121 -17.77 -18.54 -1.15
C TRP A 121 -18.52 -18.80 0.16
N ALA A 122 -19.66 -19.50 0.12
CA ALA A 122 -20.34 -19.93 1.34
C ALA A 122 -19.45 -20.83 2.22
N GLU A 123 -18.70 -21.77 1.63
CA GLU A 123 -17.73 -22.61 2.35
C GLU A 123 -16.64 -21.78 3.04
N VAL A 124 -16.05 -20.80 2.33
CA VAL A 124 -15.07 -19.88 2.93
C VAL A 124 -15.65 -19.14 4.11
N SER A 125 -16.87 -18.60 3.97
CA SER A 125 -17.52 -17.86 5.04
C SER A 125 -17.85 -18.73 6.27
N ALA A 126 -18.17 -20.02 6.05
CA ALA A 126 -18.45 -20.97 7.13
C ALA A 126 -17.20 -21.34 7.93
N MET A 127 -16.00 -21.24 7.33
CA MET A 127 -14.73 -21.44 8.03
C MET A 127 -14.36 -20.26 8.95
N LEU A 128 -14.99 -19.09 8.81
CA LEU A 128 -14.65 -17.91 9.59
C LEU A 128 -15.27 -17.95 11.00
N PRO A 129 -14.47 -18.01 12.07
CA PRO A 129 -15.01 -18.03 13.42
C PRO A 129 -15.57 -16.65 13.81
N PRO A 130 -16.63 -16.60 14.64
CA PRO A 130 -17.07 -15.37 15.27
C PRO A 130 -15.99 -14.88 16.25
N ARG A 131 -15.75 -13.57 16.28
CA ARG A 131 -14.71 -12.97 17.12
C ARG A 131 -15.34 -12.37 18.38
N LYS A 132 -14.76 -12.68 19.55
CA LYS A 132 -15.13 -12.05 20.81
C LYS A 132 -14.36 -10.74 20.94
N THR A 133 -15.08 -9.63 20.99
CA THR A 133 -14.55 -8.29 21.24
C THR A 133 -15.02 -7.80 22.60
N ALA A 134 -14.39 -6.75 23.14
CA ALA A 134 -14.82 -6.13 24.40
C ALA A 134 -16.27 -5.61 24.36
N ARG A 135 -16.80 -5.34 23.16
CA ARG A 135 -18.18 -4.87 22.93
C ARG A 135 -19.18 -6.01 22.63
N GLY A 136 -18.74 -7.28 22.69
CA GLY A 136 -19.56 -8.46 22.40
C GLY A 136 -19.01 -9.34 21.27
N GLN A 137 -19.85 -10.24 20.76
CA GLN A 137 -19.48 -11.11 19.62
C GLN A 137 -19.68 -10.36 18.30
N GLN A 138 -18.58 -10.13 17.57
CA GLN A 138 -18.63 -9.59 16.22
C GLN A 138 -18.68 -10.76 15.22
N LYS A 139 -19.69 -10.73 14.35
CA LYS A 139 -19.89 -11.74 13.30
C LYS A 139 -19.02 -11.41 12.08
N PRO A 140 -18.55 -12.43 11.34
CA PRO A 140 -17.86 -12.21 10.07
C PRO A 140 -18.77 -11.52 9.04
N PRO A 141 -18.19 -10.82 8.06
CA PRO A 141 -18.95 -10.24 6.96
C PRO A 141 -19.68 -11.34 6.17
N ALA A 142 -20.99 -11.16 5.99
CA ALA A 142 -21.82 -12.14 5.29
C ALA A 142 -21.41 -12.25 3.81
N PRO A 143 -21.36 -13.45 3.22
CA PRO A 143 -21.05 -13.61 1.81
C PRO A 143 -22.20 -13.06 0.96
N VAL A 144 -21.87 -12.49 -0.19
CA VAL A 144 -22.87 -12.07 -1.17
C VAL A 144 -23.34 -13.33 -1.90
N ILE A 145 -24.53 -13.84 -1.59
CA ILE A 145 -25.09 -15.06 -2.18
C ILE A 145 -26.57 -14.87 -2.56
N GLY A 146 -27.10 -15.78 -3.37
CA GLY A 146 -28.51 -15.79 -3.78
C GLY A 146 -28.89 -14.59 -4.65
N ALA A 147 -30.03 -13.94 -4.37
CA ALA A 147 -30.51 -12.81 -5.16
C ALA A 147 -29.53 -11.61 -5.15
N ALA A 148 -28.82 -11.41 -4.03
CA ALA A 148 -27.82 -10.34 -3.91
C ALA A 148 -26.64 -10.55 -4.87
N TRP A 149 -26.33 -11.79 -5.28
CA TRP A 149 -25.24 -12.10 -6.20
C TRP A 149 -25.45 -11.46 -7.57
N ASN A 150 -26.67 -11.51 -8.09
CA ASN A 150 -26.97 -11.07 -9.46
C ASN A 150 -27.05 -9.55 -9.58
N VAL A 151 -27.36 -8.84 -8.48
CA VAL A 151 -27.47 -7.38 -8.45
C VAL A 151 -26.16 -6.68 -8.05
N THR A 152 -25.22 -7.41 -7.44
CA THR A 152 -23.97 -6.82 -6.95
C THR A 152 -22.93 -6.82 -8.08
N PRO A 153 -22.35 -5.66 -8.43
CA PRO A 153 -21.35 -5.59 -9.48
C PRO A 153 -20.05 -6.31 -9.07
N PRO A 154 -19.25 -6.83 -10.03
CA PRO A 154 -18.04 -7.61 -9.74
C PRO A 154 -17.04 -6.92 -8.79
N LEU A 155 -16.86 -5.59 -8.92
CA LEU A 155 -15.95 -4.85 -8.04
C LEU A 155 -16.39 -4.85 -6.57
N THR A 156 -17.69 -4.75 -6.31
CA THR A 156 -18.24 -4.82 -4.95
C THR A 156 -18.10 -6.24 -4.38
N LYS A 157 -18.27 -7.27 -5.21
CA LYS A 157 -17.99 -8.66 -4.80
C LYS A 157 -16.52 -8.84 -4.38
N ARG A 158 -15.57 -8.29 -5.14
CA ARG A 158 -14.14 -8.30 -4.78
C ARG A 158 -13.87 -7.60 -3.45
N LEU A 159 -14.54 -6.48 -3.18
CA LEU A 159 -14.39 -5.76 -1.92
C LEU A 159 -14.86 -6.59 -0.73
N HIS A 160 -16.05 -7.19 -0.81
CA HIS A 160 -16.56 -8.07 0.23
C HIS A 160 -15.67 -9.30 0.47
N PHE A 161 -15.12 -9.88 -0.59
CA PHE A 161 -14.19 -11.00 -0.45
C PHE A 161 -12.90 -10.58 0.27
N ARG A 162 -12.37 -9.39 -0.03
CA ARG A 162 -11.22 -8.83 0.69
C ARG A 162 -11.50 -8.66 2.17
N GLU A 163 -12.65 -8.09 2.55
CA GLU A 163 -13.05 -7.91 3.96
C GLU A 163 -13.07 -9.25 4.72
N GLN A 164 -13.49 -10.33 4.06
CA GLN A 164 -13.45 -11.68 4.64
C GLN A 164 -12.03 -12.22 4.81
N ILE A 165 -11.11 -11.94 3.89
CA ILE A 165 -9.70 -12.32 4.03
C ILE A 165 -9.06 -11.54 5.19
N GLU A 166 -9.33 -10.24 5.31
CA GLU A 166 -8.87 -9.42 6.44
C GLU A 166 -9.43 -9.92 7.78
N TRP A 167 -10.67 -10.41 7.78
CA TRP A 167 -11.25 -11.09 8.93
C TRP A 167 -10.49 -12.37 9.28
N ALA A 168 -10.17 -13.20 8.29
CA ALA A 168 -9.44 -14.45 8.45
C ALA A 168 -8.03 -14.23 9.02
N GLU A 169 -7.32 -13.20 8.52
CA GLU A 169 -6.03 -12.77 9.07
C GLU A 169 -6.15 -12.39 10.54
N SER A 170 -7.12 -11.54 10.84
CA SER A 170 -7.33 -11.07 12.21
C SER A 170 -7.78 -12.18 13.17
N ALA A 171 -8.35 -13.26 12.65
CA ALA A 171 -8.73 -14.47 13.39
C ALA A 171 -7.60 -15.52 13.45
N GLY A 172 -6.49 -15.32 12.73
CA GLY A 172 -5.35 -16.26 12.70
C GLY A 172 -5.59 -17.55 11.91
N ILE A 173 -6.63 -17.60 11.07
CA ILE A 173 -6.98 -18.78 10.25
C ILE A 173 -6.61 -18.62 8.77
N LEU A 174 -5.79 -17.62 8.45
CA LEU A 174 -5.48 -17.25 7.07
C LEU A 174 -4.81 -18.38 6.28
N GLU A 175 -3.96 -19.18 6.92
CA GLU A 175 -3.30 -20.33 6.30
C GLU A 175 -4.32 -21.34 5.73
N ALA A 176 -5.34 -21.70 6.51
CA ALA A 176 -6.39 -22.62 6.08
C ALA A 176 -7.20 -22.04 4.91
N VAL A 177 -7.49 -20.73 4.95
CA VAL A 177 -8.21 -20.04 3.86
C VAL A 177 -7.35 -20.00 2.59
N ILE A 178 -6.05 -19.72 2.69
CA ILE A 178 -5.14 -19.74 1.54
C ILE A 178 -5.04 -21.14 0.94
N ALA A 179 -4.87 -22.17 1.78
CA ALA A 179 -4.83 -23.56 1.32
C ALA A 179 -6.12 -23.95 0.59
N PHE A 180 -7.29 -23.56 1.14
CA PHE A 180 -8.57 -23.75 0.48
C PHE A 180 -8.64 -23.01 -0.87
N MET A 181 -8.21 -21.75 -0.93
CA MET A 181 -8.17 -20.98 -2.18
C MET A 181 -7.27 -21.58 -3.25
N GLN A 182 -6.15 -22.20 -2.85
CA GLN A 182 -5.24 -22.86 -3.76
C GLN A 182 -5.78 -24.21 -4.27
N SER A 183 -6.64 -24.87 -3.50
CA SER A 183 -7.29 -26.12 -3.89
C SER A 183 -8.42 -25.94 -4.91
N MET A 184 -9.01 -24.73 -4.99
CA MET A 184 -10.10 -24.43 -5.92
C MET A 184 -9.63 -24.38 -7.37
N ARG A 185 -10.45 -24.94 -8.27
CA ARG A 185 -10.23 -24.89 -9.71
C ARG A 185 -10.62 -23.54 -10.28
N GLU A 186 -10.10 -23.17 -11.46
CA GLU A 186 -10.42 -21.88 -12.10
C GLU A 186 -11.92 -21.72 -12.38
N ASP A 187 -12.63 -22.78 -12.76
CA ASP A 187 -14.08 -22.75 -13.05
C ASP A 187 -14.94 -22.38 -11.82
N GLU A 188 -14.39 -22.52 -10.63
CA GLU A 188 -15.03 -22.19 -9.36
C GLU A 188 -14.83 -20.72 -8.97
N TRP A 189 -14.05 -19.96 -9.74
CA TRP A 189 -13.88 -18.52 -9.55
C TRP A 189 -14.75 -17.72 -10.51
N LEU A 190 -15.08 -16.50 -10.09
CA LEU A 190 -15.62 -15.46 -10.95
C LEU A 190 -14.45 -14.63 -11.50
N HIS A 191 -14.41 -14.45 -12.82
CA HIS A 191 -13.40 -13.63 -13.51
C HIS A 191 -13.94 -12.27 -13.90
N MET A 192 -13.05 -11.28 -14.06
CA MET A 192 -13.46 -9.97 -14.58
C MET A 192 -13.98 -10.11 -16.01
N GLY A 193 -15.21 -9.64 -16.26
CA GLY A 193 -15.85 -9.68 -17.58
C GLY A 193 -16.80 -10.87 -17.81
N GLU A 194 -16.90 -11.78 -16.85
CA GLU A 194 -17.93 -12.84 -16.82
C GLU A 194 -19.03 -12.40 -15.83
N GLU A 195 -20.26 -12.24 -16.31
CA GLU A 195 -21.45 -11.91 -15.50
C GLU A 195 -22.43 -13.08 -15.44
#